data_AF-A0A0F9YXT1-F1
#
_entry.id   AF-A0A0F9YXT1-F1
#
_cell.length_a   1.000
_cell.length_b   1.000
_cell.length_c   1.000
_cell.angle_alpha   90.00
_cell.angle_beta   90.00
_cell.angle_gamma   90.00
#
_symmetry.space_group_name_H-M   'P 1'
#
loop_
_entity.id
_entity.type
_entity.pdbx_description
1 polymer ?
#
loop_
_entity_poly.entity_id
_entity_poly.type
_entity_poly.pdbx_seq_one_letter_code
_entity_poly.pdbx_strand_id
1 'polypeptide(L)'
;MIINNKNKFYKIILKIAGFLRLKGLIIRLLAITLFSILFLLKKYRKIVFCPIVHHRIGHLAMNTDLFLRRLKNGYFPSKNIYIGVSNKFPANRQLMKMFKRYWHIIENDILRDVISIYPIRGSEFYYELPFDDNEYFEFNNIKPVLYFTQEEEKIGKKLLLNMGIGEKDWFVCFFARDKKYLTKDINNLYNKDWSCHDYRNSDINNYLKAAEYIVNKGGFALRMGSIVEKPLPKERHAKIIDYALDFRSDFMDVYLIAHCKYILSTNCGITNVAQLFNVPEAWANVAPIRFSPFLSSSRFILKKLWLKREPNWMLKMTDLSLLPVLIRRELPMPANGWRG
;
A
#
# COMPACT_ATOMS: atom_id res chain seq x y z
N MET A 1 -24.48 31.27 31.62
CA MET A 1 -23.26 31.22 30.78
C MET A 1 -23.17 29.99 29.85
N ILE A 2 -23.74 28.82 30.22
CA ILE A 2 -23.68 27.57 29.42
C ILE A 2 -24.59 27.57 28.16
N ILE A 3 -25.72 28.28 28.17
CA ILE A 3 -26.69 28.31 27.06
C ILE A 3 -26.18 29.13 25.84
N ASN A 4 -25.45 30.23 26.08
CA ASN A 4 -24.87 31.04 25.00
C ASN A 4 -23.78 30.31 24.19
N ASN A 5 -23.06 29.37 24.81
CA ASN A 5 -22.05 28.57 24.13
C ASN A 5 -22.65 27.52 23.17
N LYS A 6 -23.79 26.92 23.51
CA LYS A 6 -24.48 25.95 22.63
C LYS A 6 -25.00 26.60 21.34
N ASN A 7 -25.56 27.81 21.42
CA ASN A 7 -26.05 28.55 20.25
C ASN A 7 -24.90 29.01 19.33
N LYS A 8 -23.75 29.39 19.89
CA LYS A 8 -22.55 29.73 19.11
C LYS A 8 -21.99 28.50 18.39
N PHE A 9 -21.92 27.36 19.08
CA PHE A 9 -21.46 26.09 18.51
C PHE A 9 -22.37 25.59 17.38
N TYR A 10 -23.69 25.65 17.56
CA TYR A 10 -24.66 25.26 16.54
C TYR A 10 -24.57 26.14 15.27
N LYS A 11 -24.42 27.47 15.42
CA LYS A 11 -24.19 28.38 14.29
C LYS A 11 -22.90 28.07 13.52
N ILE A 12 -21.84 27.66 14.22
CA ILE A 12 -20.59 27.22 13.59
C ILE A 12 -20.82 25.95 12.78
N ILE A 13 -21.52 24.96 13.34
CA ILE A 13 -21.86 23.71 12.63
C ILE A 13 -22.66 24.00 11.36
N LEU A 14 -23.69 24.85 11.45
CA LEU A 14 -24.50 25.21 10.27
C LEU A 14 -23.69 25.94 9.20
N LYS A 15 -22.77 26.83 9.57
CA LYS A 15 -21.85 27.49 8.63
C LYS A 15 -20.93 26.49 7.95
N ILE A 16 -20.36 25.54 8.71
CA ILE A 16 -19.51 24.47 8.18
C ILE A 16 -20.32 23.59 7.21
N ALA A 17 -21.54 23.20 7.59
CA ALA A 17 -22.43 22.41 6.74
C ALA A 17 -22.81 23.15 5.44
N GLY A 18 -23.11 24.45 5.53
CA GLY A 18 -23.38 25.29 4.37
C GLY A 18 -22.17 25.39 3.42
N PHE A 19 -20.98 25.60 3.96
CA PHE A 19 -19.73 25.62 3.20
C PHE A 19 -19.45 24.28 2.50
N LEU A 20 -19.64 23.15 3.19
CA LEU A 20 -19.47 21.82 2.62
C LEU A 20 -20.46 21.55 1.48
N ARG A 21 -21.72 22.00 1.61
CA ARG A 21 -22.72 21.91 0.54
C ARG A 21 -22.34 22.75 -0.68
N LEU A 22 -21.88 23.99 -0.46
CA LEU A 22 -21.43 24.87 -1.54
C LEU A 22 -20.22 24.28 -2.27
N LYS A 23 -19.22 23.77 -1.53
CA LYS A 23 -18.08 23.06 -2.11
C LYS A 23 -18.55 21.89 -2.98
N GLY A 24 -19.48 21.08 -2.47
CA GLY A 24 -20.04 19.95 -3.23
C GLY A 24 -20.72 20.37 -4.53
N LEU A 25 -21.45 21.49 -4.53
CA LEU A 25 -22.09 22.02 -5.75
C LEU A 25 -21.04 22.48 -6.77
N ILE A 26 -20.02 23.22 -6.33
CA ILE A 26 -18.92 23.68 -7.19
C ILE A 26 -18.20 22.49 -7.84
N ILE A 27 -17.88 21.44 -7.07
CA ILE A 27 -17.23 20.24 -7.60
C ILE A 27 -18.09 19.55 -8.67
N ARG A 28 -19.41 19.48 -8.49
CA ARG A 28 -20.33 18.90 -9.50
C ARG A 28 -20.37 19.74 -10.77
N LEU A 29 -20.43 21.07 -10.65
CA LEU A 29 -20.37 21.97 -11.81
C LEU A 29 -19.07 21.79 -12.57
N LEU A 30 -17.93 21.77 -11.88
CA LEU A 30 -16.62 21.50 -12.48
C LEU A 30 -16.56 20.13 -13.17
N ALA A 31 -17.19 19.09 -12.59
CA ALA A 31 -17.24 17.76 -13.20
C ALA A 31 -18.04 17.74 -14.49
N ILE A 32 -19.19 18.44 -14.55
CA ILE A 32 -19.99 18.57 -15.77
C ILE A 32 -19.21 19.34 -16.83
N THR A 33 -18.61 20.49 -16.47
CA THR A 33 -17.79 21.28 -17.38
C THR A 33 -16.62 20.48 -17.95
N LEU A 34 -15.87 19.78 -17.08
CA LEU A 34 -14.76 18.94 -17.51
C LEU A 34 -15.23 17.79 -18.39
N PHE A 35 -16.34 17.12 -18.08
CA PHE A 35 -16.90 16.07 -18.93
C PHE A 35 -17.25 16.58 -20.33
N SER A 36 -17.90 17.74 -20.43
CA SER A 36 -18.22 18.35 -21.74
C SER A 36 -16.96 18.64 -22.56
N ILE A 37 -15.90 19.16 -21.92
CA ILE A 37 -14.60 19.39 -22.57
C ILE A 37 -14.01 18.06 -23.06
N LEU A 38 -13.97 17.02 -22.22
CA LEU A 38 -13.44 15.71 -22.59
C LEU A 38 -14.23 15.09 -23.76
N PHE A 39 -15.55 15.26 -23.76
CA PHE A 39 -16.42 14.77 -24.81
C PHE A 39 -16.12 15.42 -26.16
N LEU A 40 -15.86 16.73 -26.19
CA LEU A 40 -15.45 17.44 -27.40
C LEU A 40 -14.04 17.04 -27.86
N LEU A 41 -13.10 16.89 -26.91
CA LEU A 41 -11.71 16.54 -27.21
C LEU A 41 -11.52 15.11 -27.71
N LYS A 42 -12.45 14.19 -27.38
CA LYS A 42 -12.33 12.77 -27.72
C LYS A 42 -12.21 12.48 -29.22
N LYS A 43 -12.70 13.39 -30.08
CA LYS A 43 -12.55 13.31 -31.54
C LYS A 43 -11.09 13.33 -31.98
N TYR A 44 -10.23 14.04 -31.26
CA TYR A 44 -8.80 14.15 -31.55
C TYR A 44 -8.01 13.09 -30.78
N ARG A 45 -8.12 13.11 -29.45
CA ARG A 45 -7.54 12.11 -28.55
C ARG A 45 -8.39 11.97 -27.30
N LYS A 46 -8.66 10.73 -26.91
CA LYS A 46 -9.37 10.45 -25.66
C LYS A 46 -8.41 10.57 -24.47
N ILE A 47 -8.76 11.42 -23.50
CA ILE A 47 -8.07 11.52 -22.21
C ILE A 47 -8.80 10.66 -21.19
N VAL A 48 -8.08 9.76 -20.52
CA VAL A 48 -8.60 8.87 -19.49
C VAL A 48 -7.91 9.19 -18.18
N PHE A 49 -8.69 9.58 -17.17
CA PHE A 49 -8.21 9.82 -15.82
C PHE A 49 -8.17 8.52 -15.02
N CYS A 50 -7.02 8.25 -14.42
CA CYS A 50 -6.76 7.06 -13.64
C CYS A 50 -6.44 7.45 -12.20
N PRO A 51 -7.40 7.37 -11.28
CA PRO A 51 -7.14 7.75 -9.90
C PRO A 51 -6.21 6.77 -9.21
N ILE A 52 -5.17 7.31 -8.58
CA ILE A 52 -4.18 6.54 -7.84
C ILE A 52 -4.64 6.31 -6.40
N VAL A 53 -4.55 5.05 -5.96
CA VAL A 53 -4.80 4.67 -4.57
C VAL A 53 -3.57 5.06 -3.73
N HIS A 54 -3.55 6.30 -3.25
CA HIS A 54 -2.34 6.91 -2.69
C HIS A 54 -2.17 6.74 -1.17
N HIS A 55 -3.22 6.43 -0.42
CA HIS A 55 -3.25 6.51 1.05
C HIS A 55 -2.56 5.34 1.78
N ARG A 56 -2.33 4.20 1.11
CA ARG A 56 -1.65 3.03 1.67
C ARG A 56 -0.54 2.62 0.73
N ILE A 57 0.68 2.48 1.26
CA ILE A 57 1.88 2.25 0.43
C ILE A 57 1.75 1.00 -0.45
N GLY A 58 1.13 -0.08 0.06
CA GLY A 58 0.93 -1.30 -0.71
C GLY A 58 0.05 -1.12 -1.95
N HIS A 59 -1.05 -0.38 -1.83
CA HIS A 59 -1.91 -0.09 -2.98
C HIS A 59 -1.30 0.97 -3.89
N LEU A 60 -0.62 1.97 -3.31
CA LEU A 60 0.13 2.96 -4.09
C LEU A 60 1.17 2.27 -4.97
N ALA A 61 1.89 1.28 -4.42
CA ALA A 61 2.87 0.48 -5.13
C ALA A 61 2.21 -0.45 -6.17
N MET A 62 1.39 -1.39 -5.71
CA MET A 62 0.91 -2.51 -6.54
C MET A 62 -0.04 -2.09 -7.65
N ASN A 63 -1.08 -1.31 -7.35
CA ASN A 63 -2.06 -0.89 -8.35
C ASN A 63 -1.42 -0.03 -9.44
N THR A 64 -0.51 0.88 -9.03
CA THR A 64 0.16 1.79 -9.97
C THR A 64 1.20 1.07 -10.82
N ASP A 65 2.05 0.22 -10.23
CA ASP A 65 3.06 -0.53 -10.98
C ASP A 65 2.41 -1.53 -11.95
N LEU A 66 1.37 -2.25 -11.52
CA LEU A 66 0.60 -3.14 -12.38
C LEU A 66 0.02 -2.40 -13.59
N PHE A 67 -0.57 -1.22 -13.38
CA PHE A 67 -1.07 -0.39 -14.46
C PHE A 67 0.04 -0.01 -15.44
N LEU A 68 1.20 0.43 -14.94
CA LEU A 68 2.32 0.81 -15.81
C LEU A 68 2.93 -0.38 -16.56
N ARG A 69 3.00 -1.56 -15.95
CA ARG A 69 3.41 -2.81 -16.64
C ARG A 69 2.47 -3.11 -17.80
N ARG A 70 1.15 -3.12 -17.54
CA ARG A 70 0.12 -3.34 -18.56
C ARG A 70 0.14 -2.26 -19.65
N LEU A 71 0.31 -0.99 -19.27
CA LEU A 71 0.41 0.14 -20.20
C LEU A 71 1.61 0.00 -21.15
N LYS A 72 2.79 -0.32 -20.62
CA LYS A 72 4.00 -0.52 -21.45
C LYS A 72 3.92 -1.77 -22.35
N ASN A 73 3.07 -2.73 -22.04
CA ASN A 73 2.92 -3.99 -22.79
C ASN A 73 1.65 -4.03 -23.66
N GLY A 74 1.07 -2.87 -23.98
CA GLY A 74 0.02 -2.78 -25.00
C GLY A 74 -1.36 -3.28 -24.57
N TYR A 75 -1.60 -3.45 -23.26
CA TYR A 75 -2.93 -3.83 -22.74
C TYR A 75 -3.98 -2.71 -22.93
N PHE A 76 -3.52 -1.51 -23.27
CA PHE A 76 -4.35 -0.33 -23.40
C PHE A 76 -4.20 0.30 -24.79
N PRO A 77 -5.27 0.86 -25.38
CA PRO A 77 -5.19 1.55 -26.67
C PRO A 77 -4.19 2.72 -26.66
N SER A 78 -3.17 2.65 -27.52
CA SER A 78 -2.08 3.64 -27.61
C SER A 78 -2.52 5.04 -28.04
N LYS A 79 -3.69 5.16 -28.69
CA LYS A 79 -4.27 6.45 -29.10
C LYS A 79 -4.81 7.29 -27.93
N ASN A 80 -5.07 6.66 -26.78
CA ASN A 80 -5.59 7.33 -25.60
C ASN A 80 -4.44 7.95 -24.79
N ILE A 81 -4.74 9.04 -24.10
CA ILE A 81 -3.84 9.67 -23.13
C ILE A 81 -4.31 9.27 -21.74
N TYR A 82 -3.48 8.53 -20.99
CA TYR A 82 -3.78 8.11 -19.62
C TYR A 82 -3.10 9.05 -18.63
N ILE A 83 -3.89 9.70 -17.77
CA ILE A 83 -3.39 10.65 -16.77
C ILE A 83 -3.65 10.12 -15.38
N GLY A 84 -2.59 9.96 -14.59
CA GLY A 84 -2.70 9.61 -13.19
C GLY A 84 -3.20 10.80 -12.37
N VAL A 85 -4.13 10.58 -11.45
CA VAL A 85 -4.60 11.63 -10.55
C VAL A 85 -4.50 11.16 -9.11
N SER A 86 -3.76 11.90 -8.30
CA SER A 86 -3.54 11.61 -6.88
C SER A 86 -3.91 12.81 -6.03
N ASN A 87 -4.24 12.56 -4.76
CA ASN A 87 -4.24 13.63 -3.77
C ASN A 87 -2.82 14.10 -3.49
N LYS A 88 -2.72 15.28 -2.87
CA LYS A 88 -1.43 15.91 -2.59
C LYS A 88 -0.57 15.15 -1.61
N PHE A 89 -1.09 14.23 -0.79
CA PHE A 89 -0.34 13.55 0.27
C PHE A 89 -0.39 12.01 0.10
N PRO A 90 0.50 11.43 -0.73
CA PRO A 90 0.62 9.97 -0.85
C PRO A 90 1.32 9.37 0.37
N ALA A 91 1.09 8.07 0.59
CA ALA A 91 1.68 7.29 1.67
C ALA A 91 3.21 7.16 1.60
N ASN A 92 3.80 7.38 0.42
CA ASN A 92 5.24 7.44 0.23
C ASN A 92 5.57 8.37 -0.95
N ARG A 93 6.32 9.44 -0.65
CA ARG A 93 6.74 10.46 -1.62
C ARG A 93 7.77 9.96 -2.61
N GLN A 94 8.68 9.08 -2.20
CA GLN A 94 9.68 8.53 -3.10
C GLN A 94 9.01 7.70 -4.19
N LEU A 95 8.08 6.80 -3.86
CA LEU A 95 7.32 6.04 -4.86
C LEU A 95 6.57 6.96 -5.83
N MET A 96 5.89 7.99 -5.32
CA MET A 96 5.19 8.96 -6.19
C MET A 96 6.16 9.67 -7.15
N LYS A 97 7.34 10.09 -6.65
CA LYS A 97 8.41 10.67 -7.48
C LYS A 97 8.87 9.69 -8.56
N MET A 98 9.05 8.42 -8.23
CA MET A 98 9.46 7.38 -9.19
C MET A 98 8.39 7.13 -10.26
N PHE A 99 7.12 7.03 -9.88
CA PHE A 99 6.01 6.87 -10.84
C PHE A 99 5.89 8.06 -11.80
N LYS A 100 6.07 9.29 -11.30
CA LYS A 100 6.02 10.52 -12.12
C LYS A 100 7.08 10.56 -13.22
N ARG A 101 8.15 9.76 -13.12
CA ARG A 101 9.16 9.64 -14.20
C ARG A 101 8.63 8.89 -15.42
N TYR A 102 7.67 7.99 -15.24
CA TYR A 102 7.15 7.11 -16.28
C TYR A 102 5.70 7.40 -16.65
N TRP A 103 5.02 8.24 -15.87
CA TRP A 103 3.61 8.53 -16.05
C TRP A 103 3.28 9.96 -15.68
N HIS A 104 2.46 10.63 -16.50
CA HIS A 104 1.98 11.96 -16.18
C HIS A 104 0.95 11.87 -15.04
N ILE A 105 1.38 12.24 -13.83
CA ILE A 105 0.55 12.24 -12.62
C ILE A 105 0.33 13.66 -12.13
N ILE A 106 -0.94 14.03 -11.98
CA ILE A 106 -1.38 15.30 -11.40
C ILE A 106 -1.74 15.07 -9.93
N GLU A 107 -1.04 15.75 -9.02
CA GLU A 107 -1.32 15.76 -7.59
C GLU A 107 -2.20 16.95 -7.23
N ASN A 108 -3.52 16.75 -7.23
CA ASN A 108 -4.48 17.82 -6.99
C ASN A 108 -5.78 17.27 -6.36
N ASP A 109 -6.09 17.74 -5.14
CA ASP A 109 -7.24 17.26 -4.38
C ASP A 109 -8.57 17.64 -5.02
N ILE A 110 -8.66 18.84 -5.62
CA ILE A 110 -9.89 19.30 -6.31
C ILE A 110 -10.12 18.46 -7.56
N LEU A 111 -9.10 18.25 -8.39
CA LEU A 111 -9.22 17.40 -9.58
C LEU A 111 -9.60 15.98 -9.18
N ARG A 112 -9.01 15.44 -8.11
CA ARG A 112 -9.35 14.11 -7.58
C ARG A 112 -10.82 14.01 -7.17
N ASP A 113 -11.34 15.02 -6.47
CA ASP A 113 -12.75 15.12 -6.11
C ASP A 113 -13.62 15.19 -7.38
N VAL A 114 -13.27 16.07 -8.32
CA VAL A 114 -14.01 16.29 -9.58
C VAL A 114 -14.13 15.01 -10.43
N ILE A 115 -13.03 14.29 -10.68
CA ILE A 115 -13.07 13.06 -11.51
C ILE A 115 -13.82 11.91 -10.84
N SER A 116 -14.04 11.98 -9.52
CA SER A 116 -14.75 10.94 -8.76
C SER A 116 -16.27 11.08 -8.87
N ILE A 117 -16.76 12.17 -9.46
CA ILE A 117 -18.18 12.50 -9.59
C ILE A 117 -18.72 12.04 -10.95
N TYR A 118 -20.00 11.63 -10.96
CA TYR A 118 -20.74 11.38 -12.20
C TYR A 118 -21.00 12.73 -12.91
N PRO A 119 -20.77 12.86 -14.23
CA PRO A 119 -20.66 11.79 -15.22
C PRO A 119 -19.25 11.22 -15.46
N ILE A 120 -18.17 11.86 -14.99
CA ILE A 120 -16.80 11.44 -15.30
C ILE A 120 -16.54 9.99 -14.86
N ARG A 121 -16.78 9.68 -13.58
CA ARG A 121 -16.53 8.34 -13.01
C ARG A 121 -17.30 7.22 -13.72
N GLY A 122 -18.46 7.53 -14.30
CA GLY A 122 -19.32 6.57 -14.99
C GLY A 122 -19.09 6.49 -16.49
N SER A 123 -18.02 7.10 -17.02
CA SER A 123 -17.79 7.27 -18.44
C SER A 123 -16.47 6.66 -18.93
N GLU A 124 -16.27 6.67 -20.25
CA GLU A 124 -15.04 6.21 -20.89
C GLU A 124 -13.78 7.06 -20.58
N PHE A 125 -13.93 8.17 -19.85
CA PHE A 125 -12.85 9.06 -19.43
C PHE A 125 -12.30 8.74 -18.03
N TYR A 126 -12.77 7.66 -17.41
CA TYR A 126 -12.33 7.22 -16.09
C TYR A 126 -11.92 5.76 -16.13
N TYR A 127 -10.77 5.43 -15.55
CA TYR A 127 -10.31 4.05 -15.43
C TYR A 127 -9.75 3.83 -14.02
N GLU A 128 -10.46 3.02 -13.22
CA GLU A 128 -9.97 2.59 -11.92
C GLU A 128 -8.75 1.68 -12.09
N LEU A 129 -7.80 1.73 -11.16
CA LEU A 129 -6.62 0.86 -11.18
C LEU A 129 -6.92 -0.42 -10.38
N PRO A 130 -7.38 -1.53 -11.00
CA PRO A 130 -7.74 -2.73 -10.27
C PRO A 130 -6.50 -3.44 -9.71
N PHE A 131 -6.73 -4.25 -8.69
CA PHE A 131 -5.76 -5.22 -8.17
C PHE A 131 -6.55 -6.37 -7.55
N ASP A 132 -6.57 -7.53 -8.21
CA ASP A 132 -7.46 -8.66 -7.93
C ASP A 132 -6.76 -9.80 -7.18
N ASP A 133 -5.48 -9.63 -6.84
CA ASP A 133 -4.61 -10.59 -6.17
C ASP A 133 -4.29 -11.86 -6.98
N ASN A 134 -4.34 -11.77 -8.31
CA ASN A 134 -4.08 -12.90 -9.22
C ASN A 134 -3.11 -12.55 -10.36
N GLU A 135 -2.43 -11.41 -10.29
CA GLU A 135 -1.54 -10.88 -11.33
C GLU A 135 -0.15 -11.55 -11.36
N TYR A 136 -0.10 -12.86 -11.11
CA TYR A 136 1.13 -13.64 -11.13
C TYR A 136 1.86 -13.52 -12.48
N PHE A 137 1.12 -13.47 -13.59
CA PHE A 137 1.72 -13.34 -14.91
C PHE A 137 2.49 -12.04 -15.05
N GLU A 138 1.89 -10.90 -14.70
CA GLU A 138 2.49 -9.58 -14.84
C GLU A 138 3.74 -9.42 -13.97
N PHE A 139 3.72 -9.89 -12.73
CA PHE A 139 4.87 -9.75 -11.83
C PHE A 139 6.01 -10.73 -12.14
N ASN A 140 5.75 -11.86 -12.81
CA ASN A 140 6.80 -12.81 -13.18
C ASN A 140 7.34 -12.63 -14.61
N ASN A 141 6.51 -12.19 -15.56
CA ASN A 141 6.85 -12.20 -16.99
C ASN A 141 7.10 -10.81 -17.55
N ILE A 142 6.63 -9.75 -16.89
CA ILE A 142 6.88 -8.37 -17.31
C ILE A 142 7.99 -7.79 -16.43
N LYS A 143 8.94 -7.08 -17.05
CA LYS A 143 10.05 -6.45 -16.32
C LYS A 143 9.56 -5.33 -15.39
N PRO A 144 10.24 -5.10 -14.26
CA PRO A 144 10.07 -3.91 -13.42
C PRO A 144 10.01 -2.62 -14.22
N VAL A 145 9.12 -1.71 -13.81
CA VAL A 145 8.99 -0.39 -14.45
C VAL A 145 9.93 0.62 -13.83
N LEU A 146 10.13 0.53 -12.51
CA LEU A 146 10.84 1.51 -11.71
C LEU A 146 12.31 1.14 -11.51
N TYR A 147 13.17 2.15 -11.60
CA TYR A 147 14.60 2.06 -11.32
C TYR A 147 15.06 3.31 -10.57
N PHE A 148 16.10 3.19 -9.74
CA PHE A 148 16.75 4.33 -9.10
C PHE A 148 17.65 5.08 -10.07
N THR A 149 17.73 6.39 -9.90
CA THR A 149 18.72 7.20 -10.64
C THR A 149 20.10 7.05 -10.03
N GLN A 150 21.17 7.41 -10.75
CA GLN A 150 22.53 7.38 -10.22
C GLN A 150 22.69 8.26 -8.96
N GLU A 151 21.99 9.38 -8.87
CA GLU A 151 21.97 10.23 -7.69
C GLU A 151 21.27 9.55 -6.52
N GLU A 152 20.13 8.90 -6.77
CA GLU A 152 19.41 8.12 -5.76
C GLU A 152 20.28 6.95 -5.27
N GLU A 153 21.03 6.28 -6.15
CA GLU A 153 22.00 5.25 -5.75
C GLU A 153 23.11 5.79 -4.85
N LYS A 154 23.68 6.96 -5.18
CA LYS A 154 24.70 7.61 -4.32
C LYS A 154 24.14 7.96 -2.95
N ILE A 155 22.91 8.49 -2.89
CA ILE A 155 22.23 8.83 -1.64
C ILE A 155 21.98 7.56 -0.82
N GLY A 156 21.45 6.51 -1.44
CA GLY A 156 21.14 5.25 -0.78
C GLY A 156 22.37 4.56 -0.20
N LYS A 157 23.46 4.47 -0.98
CA LYS A 157 24.75 3.96 -0.49
C LYS A 157 25.30 4.75 0.69
N LYS A 158 25.22 6.09 0.65
CA LYS A 158 25.63 6.94 1.78
C LYS A 158 24.80 6.66 3.04
N LEU A 159 23.49 6.49 2.89
CA LEU A 159 22.60 6.20 4.01
C LEU A 159 22.80 4.78 4.56
N LEU A 160 23.14 3.80 3.73
CA LEU A 160 23.56 2.46 4.16
C LEU A 160 24.84 2.53 5.01
N LEU A 161 25.84 3.31 4.59
CA LEU A 161 27.07 3.50 5.36
C LEU A 161 26.80 4.11 6.74
N ASN A 162 25.85 5.05 6.85
CA ASN A 162 25.43 5.60 8.15
C ASN A 162 24.81 4.55 9.08
N MET A 163 24.28 3.46 8.53
CA MET A 163 23.78 2.30 9.28
C MET A 163 24.87 1.25 9.52
N GLY A 164 26.11 1.50 9.10
CA GLY A 164 27.24 0.58 9.20
C GLY A 164 27.25 -0.52 8.14
N ILE A 165 26.49 -0.38 7.05
CA ILE A 165 26.39 -1.35 5.95
C ILE A 165 27.29 -0.88 4.81
N GLY A 166 28.37 -1.62 4.55
CA GLY A 166 29.31 -1.36 3.47
C GLY A 166 28.84 -1.87 2.11
N GLU A 167 29.55 -1.50 1.04
CA GLU A 167 29.15 -1.85 -0.34
C GLU A 167 29.16 -3.37 -0.65
N LYS A 168 29.97 -4.14 0.08
CA LYS A 168 30.06 -5.60 -0.07
C LYS A 168 29.14 -6.37 0.87
N ASP A 169 28.50 -5.67 1.81
CA ASP A 169 27.61 -6.29 2.77
C ASP A 169 26.26 -6.61 2.11
N TRP A 170 25.64 -7.69 2.58
CA TRP A 170 24.28 -8.05 2.19
C TRP A 170 23.36 -7.93 3.40
N PHE A 171 22.10 -7.62 3.13
CA PHE A 171 21.12 -7.44 4.18
C PHE A 171 19.76 -7.99 3.79
N VAL A 172 18.96 -8.29 4.80
CA VAL A 172 17.57 -8.76 4.69
C VAL A 172 16.71 -7.76 5.44
N CYS A 173 15.67 -7.29 4.78
CA CYS A 173 14.62 -6.53 5.44
C CYS A 173 13.68 -7.50 6.14
N PHE A 174 13.17 -7.14 7.32
CA PHE A 174 12.12 -7.91 7.96
C PHE A 174 11.02 -7.03 8.56
N PHE A 175 9.80 -7.57 8.61
CA PHE A 175 8.64 -6.83 9.08
C PHE A 175 7.59 -7.75 9.72
N ALA A 176 7.11 -7.39 10.90
CA ALA A 176 5.93 -8.00 11.49
C ALA A 176 4.79 -6.97 11.54
N ARG A 177 3.63 -7.36 11.01
CA ARG A 177 2.44 -6.51 11.07
C ARG A 177 1.94 -6.38 12.51
N ASP A 178 1.80 -5.14 12.97
CA ASP A 178 1.15 -4.80 14.23
C ASP A 178 -0.15 -3.99 14.02
N LYS A 179 -0.90 -3.80 15.11
CA LYS A 179 -2.18 -3.08 15.11
C LYS A 179 -2.03 -1.56 14.98
N LYS A 180 -0.86 -1.00 15.30
CA LYS A 180 -0.67 0.44 15.52
C LYS A 180 -0.75 1.26 14.23
N TYR A 181 -0.40 0.65 13.10
CA TYR A 181 -0.53 1.30 11.80
C TYR A 181 -2.00 1.61 11.44
N LEU A 182 -2.92 0.67 11.68
CA LEU A 182 -4.33 0.88 11.35
C LEU A 182 -5.04 1.85 12.31
N THR A 183 -4.68 1.81 13.60
CA THR A 183 -5.35 2.62 14.62
C THR A 183 -5.02 4.11 14.56
N LYS A 184 -3.82 4.49 14.10
CA LYS A 184 -3.38 5.90 14.12
C LYS A 184 -3.73 6.68 12.85
N ASP A 185 -3.54 6.10 11.68
CA ASP A 185 -3.68 6.82 10.41
C ASP A 185 -5.04 6.61 9.73
N ILE A 186 -5.62 5.41 9.78
CA ILE A 186 -6.80 5.07 8.96
C ILE A 186 -8.10 5.13 9.76
N ASN A 187 -8.11 4.67 11.02
CA ASN A 187 -9.30 4.77 11.89
C ASN A 187 -9.74 6.23 12.06
N ASN A 188 -8.78 7.15 12.24
CA ASN A 188 -9.06 8.57 12.41
C ASN A 188 -9.55 9.25 11.11
N LEU A 189 -9.11 8.79 9.94
CA LEU A 189 -9.53 9.35 8.64
C LEU A 189 -10.91 8.87 8.20
N TYR A 190 -11.31 7.64 8.56
CA TYR A 190 -12.53 7.02 8.03
C TYR A 190 -13.56 6.59 9.09
N ASN A 191 -13.29 6.85 10.38
CA ASN A 191 -14.13 6.44 11.52
C ASN A 191 -14.58 4.97 11.43
N LYS A 192 -13.66 4.10 10.99
CA LYS A 192 -13.93 2.69 10.68
C LYS A 192 -13.12 1.82 11.63
N ASP A 193 -13.77 0.79 12.17
CA ASP A 193 -13.09 -0.27 12.92
C ASP A 193 -12.47 -1.28 11.94
N TRP A 194 -11.17 -1.52 12.09
CA TRP A 194 -10.40 -2.46 11.30
C TRP A 194 -9.90 -3.67 12.13
N SER A 195 -10.44 -3.85 13.34
CA SER A 195 -10.16 -4.99 14.23
C SER A 195 -10.37 -6.35 13.56
N CYS A 196 -11.25 -6.40 12.55
CA CYS A 196 -11.45 -7.59 11.73
C CYS A 196 -10.17 -8.08 11.02
N HIS A 197 -9.13 -7.26 10.90
CA HIS A 197 -7.83 -7.67 10.34
C HIS A 197 -6.79 -8.08 11.38
N ASP A 198 -7.09 -8.00 12.68
CA ASP A 198 -6.10 -8.23 13.75
C ASP A 198 -5.56 -9.67 13.75
N TYR A 199 -6.32 -10.63 13.22
CA TYR A 199 -5.87 -12.02 13.08
C TYR A 199 -4.59 -12.15 12.24
N ARG A 200 -4.28 -11.16 11.39
CA ARG A 200 -3.08 -11.08 10.54
C ARG A 200 -1.84 -10.57 11.28
N ASN A 201 -2.03 -9.95 12.44
CA ASN A 201 -0.93 -9.37 13.20
C ASN A 201 -0.03 -10.48 13.76
N SER A 202 1.25 -10.15 13.97
CA SER A 202 2.27 -11.04 14.52
C SER A 202 3.22 -10.25 15.42
N ASP A 203 3.71 -10.88 16.48
CA ASP A 203 4.73 -10.25 17.33
C ASP A 203 6.07 -10.17 16.57
N ILE A 204 6.69 -8.99 16.60
CA ILE A 204 8.02 -8.77 16.00
C ILE A 204 9.09 -9.64 16.64
N ASN A 205 8.94 -10.01 17.91
CA ASN A 205 9.89 -10.88 18.62
C ASN A 205 9.97 -12.27 17.99
N ASN A 206 8.91 -12.73 17.30
CA ASN A 206 8.92 -14.01 16.57
C ASN A 206 9.92 -14.03 15.42
N TYR A 207 10.37 -12.85 14.96
CA TYR A 207 11.33 -12.71 13.86
C TYR A 207 12.78 -12.58 14.33
N LEU A 208 13.03 -12.38 15.64
CA LEU A 208 14.38 -12.14 16.16
C LEU A 208 15.32 -13.32 15.96
N LYS A 209 14.86 -14.56 16.21
CA LYS A 209 15.66 -15.76 15.94
C LYS A 209 16.08 -15.88 14.47
N ALA A 210 15.21 -15.45 13.55
CA ALA A 210 15.54 -15.41 12.12
C ALA A 210 16.52 -14.28 11.80
N ALA A 211 16.38 -13.11 12.42
CA ALA A 211 17.33 -12.00 12.30
C ALA A 211 18.72 -12.36 12.83
N GLU A 212 18.81 -13.04 13.98
CA GLU A 212 20.06 -13.57 14.53
C GLU A 212 20.71 -14.58 13.60
N TYR A 213 19.92 -15.49 13.01
CA TYR A 213 20.41 -16.43 12.01
C TYR A 213 21.01 -15.71 10.79
N ILE A 214 20.34 -14.70 10.26
CA ILE A 214 20.82 -13.87 9.13
C ILE A 214 22.18 -13.25 9.47
N VAL A 215 22.30 -12.69 10.67
CA VAL A 215 23.52 -12.06 11.16
C VAL A 215 24.64 -13.07 11.36
N ASN A 216 24.35 -14.25 11.89
CA ASN A 216 25.33 -15.35 12.03
C ASN A 216 25.84 -15.86 10.68
N LYS A 217 25.11 -15.61 9.59
CA LYS A 217 25.56 -15.87 8.21
C LYS A 217 26.36 -14.71 7.61
N GLY A 218 26.61 -13.65 8.37
CA GLY A 218 27.42 -12.49 7.98
C GLY A 218 26.61 -11.28 7.50
N GLY A 219 25.29 -11.41 7.34
CA GLY A 219 24.43 -10.34 6.82
C GLY A 219 23.96 -9.35 7.88
N PHE A 220 23.20 -8.36 7.44
CA PHE A 220 22.45 -7.45 8.32
C PHE A 220 20.95 -7.77 8.28
N ALA A 221 20.25 -7.51 9.38
CA ALA A 221 18.80 -7.66 9.48
C ALA A 221 18.17 -6.31 9.82
N LEU A 222 17.41 -5.73 8.90
CA LEU A 222 16.84 -4.40 9.04
C LEU A 222 15.33 -4.51 9.27
N ARG A 223 14.87 -4.07 10.44
CA ARG A 223 13.45 -4.03 10.76
C ARG A 223 12.78 -2.82 10.11
N MET A 224 11.85 -3.10 9.21
CA MET A 224 11.09 -2.10 8.47
C MET A 224 9.83 -1.65 9.22
N GLY A 225 9.20 -0.57 8.74
CA GLY A 225 7.93 -0.04 9.24
C GLY A 225 7.92 1.48 9.35
N SER A 226 6.75 2.11 9.25
CA SER A 226 6.57 3.55 9.44
C SER A 226 6.02 3.91 10.82
N ILE A 227 5.11 3.08 11.34
CA ILE A 227 4.52 3.20 12.67
C ILE A 227 4.62 1.84 13.32
N VAL A 228 5.32 1.79 14.45
CA VAL A 228 5.64 0.55 15.14
C VAL A 228 5.18 0.57 16.59
N GLU A 229 4.64 -0.55 17.08
CA GLU A 229 4.13 -0.66 18.44
C GLU A 229 5.24 -0.65 19.48
N LYS A 230 6.26 -1.49 19.28
CA LYS A 230 7.37 -1.70 20.21
C LYS A 230 8.72 -1.53 19.51
N PRO A 231 9.74 -0.97 20.20
CA PRO A 231 11.13 -1.04 19.74
C PRO A 231 11.62 -2.49 19.78
N LEU A 232 12.67 -2.79 19.00
CA LEU A 232 13.41 -4.03 19.19
C LEU A 232 14.13 -4.04 20.56
N PRO A 233 14.45 -5.22 21.13
CA PRO A 233 15.25 -5.32 22.35
C PRO A 233 16.56 -4.56 22.24
N LYS A 234 16.97 -3.86 23.30
CA LYS A 234 18.25 -3.11 23.33
C LYS A 234 19.45 -4.06 23.27
N GLU A 235 19.36 -5.17 23.99
CA GLU A 235 20.34 -6.26 23.97
C GLU A 235 20.12 -7.12 22.72
N ARG A 236 20.65 -6.66 21.59
CA ARG A 236 20.61 -7.38 20.31
C ARG A 236 21.95 -7.21 19.60
N HIS A 237 22.22 -8.09 18.63
CA HIS A 237 23.42 -7.94 17.81
C HIS A 237 23.41 -6.61 17.03
N ALA A 238 24.53 -5.91 16.93
CA ALA A 238 24.63 -4.58 16.30
C ALA A 238 24.17 -4.54 14.83
N LYS A 239 24.37 -5.64 14.10
CA LYS A 239 23.85 -5.85 12.72
C LYS A 239 22.33 -6.08 12.62
N ILE A 240 21.60 -6.11 13.74
CA ILE A 240 20.13 -6.09 13.77
C ILE A 240 19.70 -4.64 14.02
N ILE A 241 19.23 -3.97 12.97
CA ILE A 241 19.00 -2.53 12.95
C ILE A 241 17.51 -2.24 12.98
N ASP A 242 17.08 -1.37 13.91
CA ASP A 242 15.69 -0.90 14.01
C ASP A 242 15.48 0.32 13.10
N TYR A 243 15.58 0.10 11.79
CA TYR A 243 15.45 1.17 10.78
C TYR A 243 14.17 2.00 10.97
N ALA A 244 13.06 1.35 11.30
CA ALA A 244 11.76 1.97 11.51
C ALA A 244 11.76 3.08 12.57
N LEU A 245 12.60 2.96 13.60
CA LEU A 245 12.71 3.96 14.67
C LEU A 245 13.86 4.94 14.46
N ASP A 246 14.99 4.45 13.96
CA ASP A 246 16.25 5.20 14.05
C ASP A 246 16.57 5.98 12.76
N PHE A 247 16.09 5.52 11.60
CA PHE A 247 16.57 6.03 10.30
C PHE A 247 15.45 6.26 9.26
N ARG A 248 14.18 6.08 9.65
CA ARG A 248 13.07 5.97 8.71
C ARG A 248 12.90 7.21 7.84
N SER A 249 12.83 7.01 6.53
CA SER A 249 12.45 8.03 5.55
C SER A 249 11.69 7.42 4.37
N ASP A 250 10.86 8.21 3.69
CA ASP A 250 10.15 7.73 2.50
C ASP A 250 11.09 7.18 1.43
N PHE A 251 12.28 7.77 1.30
CA PHE A 251 13.31 7.31 0.37
C PHE A 251 13.86 5.93 0.78
N MET A 252 14.29 5.77 2.02
CA MET A 252 14.89 4.52 2.49
C MET A 252 13.86 3.38 2.64
N ASP A 253 12.57 3.69 2.82
CA ASP A 253 11.51 2.68 2.79
C ASP A 253 11.49 1.93 1.46
N VAL A 254 11.76 2.62 0.35
CA VAL A 254 11.82 2.02 -0.99
C VAL A 254 13.22 1.48 -1.28
N TYR A 255 14.26 2.26 -0.98
CA TYR A 255 15.64 1.92 -1.32
C TYR A 255 16.10 0.62 -0.64
N LEU A 256 15.84 0.46 0.67
CA LEU A 256 16.21 -0.75 1.40
C LEU A 256 15.51 -1.99 0.85
N ILE A 257 14.20 -1.89 0.59
CA ILE A 257 13.42 -3.02 0.09
C ILE A 257 13.91 -3.44 -1.30
N ALA A 258 14.23 -2.49 -2.17
CA ALA A 258 14.71 -2.75 -3.52
C ALA A 258 16.12 -3.37 -3.58
N HIS A 259 16.93 -3.19 -2.53
CA HIS A 259 18.33 -3.63 -2.49
C HIS A 259 18.59 -4.78 -1.50
N CYS A 260 17.60 -5.17 -0.71
CA CYS A 260 17.74 -6.31 0.18
C CYS A 260 17.80 -7.63 -0.61
N LYS A 261 18.42 -8.66 -0.01
CA LYS A 261 18.52 -9.99 -0.62
C LYS A 261 17.15 -10.67 -0.76
N TYR A 262 16.30 -10.47 0.24
CA TYR A 262 14.89 -10.81 0.28
C TYR A 262 14.25 -10.08 1.47
N ILE A 263 12.92 -10.03 1.50
CA ILE A 263 12.18 -9.51 2.66
C ILE A 263 11.51 -10.65 3.44
N LEU A 264 11.76 -10.72 4.74
CA LEU A 264 11.13 -11.68 5.66
C LEU A 264 9.97 -11.03 6.40
N SER A 265 8.73 -11.43 6.13
CA SER A 265 7.58 -10.69 6.68
C SER A 265 6.31 -11.49 6.86
N THR A 266 5.23 -10.84 7.29
CA THR A 266 3.86 -11.29 7.00
C THR A 266 3.36 -10.65 5.69
N ASN A 267 2.15 -11.01 5.25
CA ASN A 267 1.49 -10.34 4.12
C ASN A 267 1.05 -8.90 4.50
N CYS A 268 1.82 -7.89 4.07
CA CYS A 268 1.55 -6.49 4.40
C CYS A 268 1.89 -5.52 3.26
N GLY A 269 1.38 -4.29 3.34
CA GLY A 269 1.49 -3.34 2.22
C GLY A 269 2.91 -2.83 1.98
N ILE A 270 3.75 -2.67 3.01
CA ILE A 270 5.13 -2.20 2.83
C ILE A 270 5.99 -3.25 2.14
N THR A 271 5.75 -4.54 2.38
CA THR A 271 6.54 -5.62 1.76
C THR A 271 6.21 -5.82 0.30
N ASN A 272 4.98 -5.48 -0.12
CA ASN A 272 4.59 -5.48 -1.55
C ASN A 272 5.49 -4.59 -2.42
N VAL A 273 6.18 -3.59 -1.85
CA VAL A 273 7.17 -2.78 -2.60
C VAL A 273 8.29 -3.64 -3.17
N ALA A 274 8.62 -4.78 -2.55
CA ALA A 274 9.65 -5.72 -3.05
C ALA A 274 9.35 -6.20 -4.47
N GLN A 275 8.08 -6.39 -4.79
CA GLN A 275 7.63 -6.92 -6.08
C GLN A 275 7.85 -5.93 -7.24
N LEU A 276 7.87 -4.63 -6.95
CA LEU A 276 8.19 -3.59 -7.93
C LEU A 276 9.62 -3.73 -8.45
N PHE A 277 10.51 -4.33 -7.65
CA PHE A 277 11.94 -4.48 -7.94
C PHE A 277 12.37 -5.94 -8.12
N ASN A 278 11.41 -6.87 -8.23
CA ASN A 278 11.66 -8.32 -8.30
C ASN A 278 12.50 -8.88 -7.14
N VAL A 279 12.39 -8.27 -5.96
CA VAL A 279 13.06 -8.75 -4.75
C VAL A 279 12.23 -9.89 -4.16
N PRO A 280 12.81 -11.09 -3.92
CA PRO A 280 12.08 -12.22 -3.36
C PRO A 280 11.50 -11.92 -1.97
N GLU A 281 10.35 -12.51 -1.69
CA GLU A 281 9.68 -12.41 -0.40
C GLU A 281 9.67 -13.77 0.30
N ALA A 282 9.94 -13.78 1.60
CA ALA A 282 9.78 -14.93 2.48
C ALA A 282 8.68 -14.59 3.50
N TRP A 283 7.44 -15.01 3.25
CA TRP A 283 6.35 -14.70 4.16
C TRP A 283 6.15 -15.78 5.22
N ALA A 284 6.15 -15.40 6.49
CA ALA A 284 5.80 -16.24 7.62
C ALA A 284 4.49 -15.75 8.26
N ASN A 285 3.77 -16.66 8.94
CA ASN A 285 2.52 -16.35 9.62
C ASN A 285 1.46 -15.72 8.68
N VAL A 286 1.40 -16.17 7.43
CA VAL A 286 0.46 -15.63 6.44
C VAL A 286 -0.97 -15.99 6.81
N ALA A 287 -1.83 -14.97 6.83
CA ALA A 287 -3.26 -15.11 6.88
C ALA A 287 -3.92 -13.90 6.19
N PRO A 288 -5.07 -14.07 5.49
CA PRO A 288 -5.73 -15.33 5.18
C PRO A 288 -5.02 -16.11 4.07
N ILE A 289 -5.38 -17.40 3.91
CA ILE A 289 -4.81 -18.35 2.93
C ILE A 289 -4.89 -17.89 1.47
N ARG A 290 -5.83 -16.99 1.14
CA ARG A 290 -6.01 -16.45 -0.21
C ARG A 290 -4.78 -15.68 -0.72
N PHE A 291 -3.96 -15.12 0.16
CA PHE A 291 -2.81 -14.33 -0.26
C PHE A 291 -1.55 -15.18 -0.34
N SER A 292 -0.85 -15.08 -1.46
CA SER A 292 0.49 -15.60 -1.62
C SER A 292 1.38 -14.55 -2.31
N PRO A 293 2.70 -14.58 -2.12
CA PRO A 293 3.60 -13.73 -2.87
C PRO A 293 3.47 -14.01 -4.37
N PHE A 294 3.59 -12.97 -5.21
CA PHE A 294 3.44 -13.16 -6.65
C PHE A 294 4.68 -13.72 -7.32
N LEU A 295 5.87 -13.31 -6.89
CA LEU A 295 7.11 -13.74 -7.52
C LEU A 295 7.36 -15.24 -7.29
N SER A 296 7.71 -15.97 -8.35
CA SER A 296 8.06 -17.39 -8.32
C SER A 296 9.28 -17.72 -7.46
N SER A 297 10.15 -16.72 -7.23
CA SER A 297 11.30 -16.80 -6.32
C SER A 297 10.92 -16.68 -4.85
N SER A 298 9.70 -16.22 -4.54
CA SER A 298 9.21 -16.04 -3.18
C SER A 298 8.72 -17.35 -2.57
N ARG A 299 8.69 -17.40 -1.24
CA ARG A 299 8.22 -18.53 -0.44
C ARG A 299 7.30 -18.04 0.65
N PHE A 300 6.35 -18.85 1.08
CA PHE A 300 5.51 -18.50 2.21
C PHE A 300 5.10 -19.72 3.04
N ILE A 301 4.81 -19.46 4.31
CA ILE A 301 4.19 -20.40 5.23
C ILE A 301 2.99 -19.74 5.91
N LEU A 302 1.93 -20.52 6.08
CA LEU A 302 0.69 -20.06 6.69
C LEU A 302 0.80 -19.99 8.20
N LYS A 303 0.00 -19.11 8.80
CA LYS A 303 -0.22 -19.09 10.25
C LYS A 303 -0.93 -20.39 10.64
N LYS A 304 -0.51 -21.02 11.73
CA LYS A 304 -1.28 -22.09 12.37
C LYS A 304 -2.56 -21.47 12.93
N LEU A 305 -3.71 -22.03 12.57
CA LEU A 305 -5.02 -21.55 13.00
C LEU A 305 -5.69 -22.63 13.85
N TRP A 306 -6.31 -22.22 14.95
CA TRP A 306 -7.06 -23.10 15.84
C TRP A 306 -8.52 -22.68 15.86
N LEU A 307 -9.42 -23.66 15.92
CA LEU A 307 -10.84 -23.36 16.01
C LEU A 307 -11.14 -22.74 17.39
N LYS A 308 -11.78 -21.57 17.41
CA LYS A 308 -12.07 -20.89 18.69
C LYS A 308 -12.96 -21.73 19.63
N ARG A 309 -13.87 -22.53 19.06
CA ARG A 309 -14.77 -23.42 19.81
C ARG A 309 -14.10 -24.71 20.26
N GLU A 310 -12.99 -25.10 19.61
CA GLU A 310 -12.24 -26.31 19.88
C GLU A 310 -10.74 -26.00 19.84
N PRO A 311 -10.18 -25.41 20.92
CA PRO A 311 -8.82 -24.86 20.91
C PRO A 311 -7.72 -25.91 20.72
N ASN A 312 -8.04 -27.20 20.91
CA ASN A 312 -7.13 -28.31 20.63
C ASN A 312 -7.15 -28.73 19.14
N TRP A 313 -8.11 -28.23 18.36
CA TRP A 313 -8.21 -28.53 16.94
C TRP A 313 -7.50 -27.46 16.12
N MET A 314 -6.30 -27.81 15.63
CA MET A 314 -5.58 -27.04 14.63
C MET A 314 -6.15 -27.32 13.23
N LEU A 315 -6.57 -26.26 12.53
CA LEU A 315 -7.12 -26.35 11.18
C LEU A 315 -6.04 -26.85 10.21
N LYS A 316 -6.39 -27.88 9.43
CA LYS A 316 -5.58 -28.39 8.31
C LYS A 316 -5.92 -27.65 7.02
N MET A 317 -5.05 -27.75 6.02
CA MET A 317 -5.30 -27.17 4.70
C MET A 317 -6.59 -27.67 4.05
N THR A 318 -6.93 -28.94 4.27
CA THR A 318 -8.20 -29.54 3.83
C THR A 318 -9.40 -28.79 4.42
N ASP A 319 -9.33 -28.46 5.71
CA ASP A 319 -10.39 -27.75 6.44
C ASP A 319 -10.51 -26.29 5.91
N LEU A 320 -9.37 -25.67 5.56
CA LEU A 320 -9.31 -24.32 4.99
C LEU A 320 -9.79 -24.23 3.53
N SER A 321 -9.67 -25.31 2.75
CA SER A 321 -10.13 -25.34 1.35
C SER A 321 -11.66 -25.32 1.23
N LEU A 322 -12.37 -25.75 2.28
CA LEU A 322 -13.84 -25.72 2.40
C LEU A 322 -14.39 -24.40 2.96
N LEU A 323 -13.53 -23.56 3.56
CA LEU A 323 -13.90 -22.30 4.22
C LEU A 323 -14.45 -21.16 3.33
N PRO A 324 -14.19 -21.06 2.00
CA PRO A 324 -14.83 -20.05 1.16
C PRO A 324 -16.37 -20.14 1.17
N VAL A 325 -16.93 -21.32 1.51
CA VAL A 325 -18.37 -21.58 1.67
C VAL A 325 -18.87 -21.17 3.06
N LEU A 326 -18.05 -21.29 4.10
CA LEU A 326 -18.44 -21.07 5.50
C LEU A 326 -18.34 -19.59 5.93
N ILE A 327 -17.30 -18.86 5.52
CA ILE A 327 -17.13 -17.44 5.90
C ILE A 327 -18.19 -16.54 5.22
N ARG A 328 -18.70 -16.94 4.04
CA ARG A 328 -19.77 -16.19 3.34
C ARG A 328 -21.12 -16.20 4.06
N ARG A 329 -21.35 -17.11 5.00
CA ARG A 329 -22.64 -17.22 5.70
C ARG A 329 -22.76 -16.36 6.97
N GLU A 330 -21.65 -15.91 7.57
CA GLU A 330 -21.70 -15.27 8.90
C GLU A 330 -21.29 -13.80 8.96
N LEU A 331 -20.82 -13.19 7.85
CA LEU A 331 -20.46 -11.77 7.84
C LEU A 331 -21.41 -10.97 6.93
N PRO A 332 -22.19 -10.01 7.47
CA PRO A 332 -22.97 -9.11 6.63
C PRO A 332 -22.03 -8.32 5.71
N MET A 333 -22.29 -8.35 4.41
CA MET A 333 -21.53 -7.55 3.46
C MET A 333 -21.73 -6.06 3.80
N PRO A 334 -20.66 -5.26 3.98
CA PRO A 334 -20.83 -3.82 3.93
C PRO A 334 -21.30 -3.45 2.53
N ALA A 335 -22.40 -2.72 2.43
CA ALA A 335 -23.08 -2.33 1.18
C ALA A 335 -22.22 -1.47 0.21
N ASN A 336 -20.96 -1.18 0.56
CA ASN A 336 -20.07 -0.35 -0.24
C ASN A 336 -18.90 -1.21 -0.73
N GLY A 337 -18.96 -1.58 -2.02
CA GLY A 337 -18.05 -2.48 -2.73
C GLY A 337 -16.60 -2.01 -2.81
N TRP A 338 -15.89 -2.09 -1.69
CA TRP A 338 -14.43 -2.08 -1.65
C TRP A 338 -13.95 -3.49 -1.36
N ARG A 339 -13.61 -4.22 -2.43
CA ARG A 339 -12.72 -5.39 -2.33
C ARG A 339 -11.31 -4.82 -2.10
N GLY A 340 -10.69 -5.17 -0.99
CA GLY A 340 -9.33 -4.75 -0.66
C GLY A 340 -8.58 -5.86 0.03
#